data_AF-A0A222WM97-F1
#
_entry.id   AF-A0A222WM97-F1
#
_cell.length_a   1.000
_cell.length_b   1.000
_cell.length_c   1.000
_cell.angle_alpha   90.00
_cell.angle_beta   90.00
_cell.angle_gamma   90.00
#
_symmetry.space_group_name_H-M   'P 1'
#
loop_
_entity.id
_entity.type
_entity.pdbx_description
1 polymer ?
#
loop_
_entity_poly.entity_id
_entity_poly.type
_entity_poly.pdbx_seq_one_letter_code
_entity_poly.pdbx_strand_id
1 'polypeptide(L)'
;MPYTERSKLLAFLLNIIPGVGHYYWKRKANAFVYTILFFGCLAGGFFLAVVARDEGPFLASIFVATLVWGLSMLHIMISLLRNDARTVVAPYPPHPSHTGPNPYGFYAQHVSYEGEGLAGEASEGATDTNTDVPGAGVGYGPGYNPYEQGYYGAPGSPAYPKGSDNERFFTILLSFIPGLGHLHLGLMQRGLSFLMSFFGFGVILIFITSVTNESGFMAFAGVLPIIWLYCMFDAVQLVHRKQAGEILQDRTLFEELEHGRVEGRRSKMLASILSVFPGAGHMYIGLQKRGLQLMLLFLGGIYVLDVLHLSLFLFLIPVIWFYSFFDALQQVSRYGREPLIDKPVIGMFAQYHRWVGLGLLALGAYYILINILVPVLDRLFPEGQIYNIVDTYLRTIIVSFLLIGGGIWMMIGNSKTKRAKEKR
;
A
#
# COMPACT_ATOMS: atom_id res chain seq x y z
N MET A 1 4.92 25.27 25.79
CA MET A 1 4.79 24.89 24.37
C MET A 1 4.41 23.42 24.32
N PRO A 2 3.32 23.03 23.62
CA PRO A 2 2.96 21.62 23.52
C PRO A 2 4.08 20.88 22.78
N TYR A 3 4.53 19.76 23.34
CA TYR A 3 5.49 18.88 22.67
C TYR A 3 4.83 18.36 21.39
N THR A 4 5.31 18.77 20.22
CA THR A 4 4.96 18.11 18.96
C THR A 4 5.49 16.68 19.03
N GLU A 5 4.58 15.69 19.08
CA GLU A 5 4.94 14.28 18.93
C GLU A 5 5.73 14.10 17.63
N ARG A 6 6.98 13.66 17.76
CA ARG A 6 7.86 13.45 16.62
C ARG A 6 7.54 12.09 16.01
N SER A 7 7.20 12.06 14.72
CA SER A 7 6.96 10.80 14.01
C SER A 7 8.18 9.89 14.05
N LYS A 8 8.01 8.65 14.58
CA LYS A 8 9.06 7.60 14.57
C LYS A 8 9.46 7.21 13.15
N LEU A 9 8.50 7.18 12.23
CA LEU A 9 8.73 6.90 10.82
C LEU A 9 9.66 7.95 10.18
N LEU A 10 9.42 9.23 10.47
CA LEU A 10 10.28 10.29 9.96
C LEU A 10 11.71 10.19 10.53
N ALA A 11 11.86 9.82 11.81
CA ALA A 11 13.16 9.62 12.43
C ALA A 11 13.96 8.50 11.74
N PHE A 12 13.31 7.39 11.42
CA PHE A 12 13.91 6.27 10.71
C PHE A 12 14.29 6.65 9.27
N LEU A 13 13.37 7.24 8.51
CA LEU A 13 13.64 7.66 7.12
C LEU A 13 14.73 8.72 7.01
N LEU A 14 14.77 9.68 7.94
CA LEU A 14 15.83 10.68 7.96
C LEU A 14 17.21 10.06 8.20
N ASN A 15 17.30 8.90 8.86
CA ASN A 15 18.57 8.24 9.08
C ASN A 15 19.14 7.53 7.85
N ILE A 16 18.45 7.58 6.69
CA ILE A 16 19.04 7.21 5.39
C ILE A 16 20.34 7.99 5.17
N ILE A 17 20.36 9.26 5.58
CA ILE A 17 21.60 10.01 5.75
C ILE A 17 22.08 9.73 7.19
N PRO A 18 23.21 9.01 7.37
CA PRO A 18 23.63 8.55 8.68
C PRO A 18 23.84 9.73 9.62
N GLY A 19 23.16 9.69 10.78
CA GLY A 19 23.19 10.73 11.81
C GLY A 19 22.00 11.69 11.81
N VAL A 20 21.35 11.96 10.68
CA VAL A 20 20.23 12.93 10.60
C VAL A 20 19.00 12.44 11.38
N GLY A 21 18.72 11.14 11.35
CA GLY A 21 17.64 10.54 12.15
C GLY A 21 17.87 10.65 13.65
N HIS A 22 19.11 10.44 14.11
CA HIS A 22 19.49 10.65 15.52
C HIS A 22 19.35 12.12 15.94
N TYR A 23 19.66 13.06 15.05
CA TYR A 23 19.47 14.49 15.31
C TYR A 23 17.98 14.82 15.49
N TYR A 24 17.14 14.30 14.58
CA TYR A 24 15.70 14.39 14.70
C TYR A 24 15.16 13.69 15.96
N TRP A 25 15.82 12.68 16.49
CA TRP A 25 15.47 12.04 17.77
C TRP A 25 16.15 12.66 19.01
N LYS A 26 16.63 13.92 18.91
CA LYS A 26 17.33 14.69 19.97
C LYS A 26 18.63 14.05 20.49
N ARG A 27 19.18 13.03 19.82
CA ARG A 27 20.47 12.41 20.16
C ARG A 27 21.60 13.07 19.37
N LYS A 28 21.90 14.33 19.68
CA LYS A 28 22.88 15.16 18.95
C LYS A 28 24.29 14.55 18.91
N ALA A 29 24.73 13.92 19.99
CA ALA A 29 26.03 13.24 20.04
C ALA A 29 26.11 12.11 19.01
N ASN A 30 25.13 11.21 19.02
CA ASN A 30 25.09 10.09 18.08
C ASN A 30 24.96 10.58 16.62
N ALA A 31 24.19 11.65 16.40
CA ALA A 31 24.08 12.26 15.08
C ALA A 31 25.44 12.70 14.55
N PHE A 32 26.20 13.42 15.37
CA PHE A 32 27.53 13.91 15.01
C PHE A 32 28.52 12.76 14.79
N VAL A 33 28.54 11.77 15.68
CA VAL A 33 29.43 10.61 15.59
C VAL A 33 29.21 9.83 14.30
N TYR A 34 27.97 9.45 13.98
CA TYR A 34 27.70 8.67 12.76
C TYR A 34 27.92 9.48 11.48
N THR A 35 27.62 10.78 11.49
CA THR A 35 27.90 11.67 10.35
C THR A 35 29.40 11.73 10.08
N ILE A 36 30.21 11.97 11.11
CA ILE A 36 31.67 12.07 10.96
C ILE A 36 32.29 10.74 10.57
N LEU A 37 31.89 9.63 11.20
CA LEU A 37 32.44 8.33 10.85
C LEU A 37 32.12 7.96 9.40
N PHE A 38 30.89 8.19 8.95
CA PHE A 38 30.49 7.87 7.58
C PHE A 38 31.20 8.73 6.53
N PHE A 39 31.06 10.05 6.63
CA PHE A 39 31.66 10.97 5.65
C PHE A 39 33.19 11.04 5.79
N GLY A 40 33.71 10.87 7.01
CA GLY A 40 35.14 10.81 7.27
C GLY A 40 35.80 9.58 6.67
N CYS A 41 35.17 8.40 6.77
CA CYS A 41 35.67 7.20 6.08
C CYS A 41 35.69 7.40 4.56
N LEU A 42 34.59 7.89 3.97
CA LEU A 42 34.52 8.11 2.51
C LEU A 42 35.53 9.16 2.02
N ALA A 43 35.60 10.31 2.69
CA ALA A 43 36.54 11.37 2.32
C ALA A 43 37.99 10.95 2.53
N GLY A 44 38.29 10.25 3.63
CA GLY A 44 39.62 9.72 3.92
C GLY A 44 40.06 8.65 2.92
N GLY A 45 39.18 7.72 2.56
CA GLY A 45 39.46 6.71 1.54
C GLY A 45 39.63 7.29 0.14
N PHE A 46 38.82 8.28 -0.22
CA PHE A 46 38.99 9.01 -1.47
C PHE A 46 40.32 9.75 -1.52
N PHE A 47 40.67 10.46 -0.44
CA PHE A 47 41.95 11.15 -0.34
C PHE A 47 43.14 10.18 -0.46
N LEU A 48 43.10 9.06 0.28
CA LEU A 48 44.13 8.02 0.19
C LEU A 48 44.22 7.42 -1.20
N ALA A 49 43.11 7.23 -1.90
CA ALA A 49 43.12 6.73 -3.27
C ALA A 49 43.78 7.71 -4.25
N VAL A 50 43.51 9.01 -4.11
CA VAL A 50 44.16 10.06 -4.91
C VAL A 50 45.67 10.12 -4.62
N VAL A 51 46.07 10.03 -3.35
CA VAL A 51 47.48 10.09 -2.94
C VAL A 51 48.24 8.84 -3.37
N ALA A 52 47.65 7.65 -3.20
CA ALA A 52 48.27 6.37 -3.54
C ALA A 52 48.20 6.07 -5.05
N ARG A 53 47.36 6.79 -5.82
CA ARG A 53 46.99 6.46 -7.20
C ARG A 53 46.49 5.02 -7.34
N ASP A 54 45.78 4.55 -6.32
CA ASP A 54 45.22 3.21 -6.22
C ASP A 54 43.76 3.32 -5.75
N GLU A 55 42.87 2.55 -6.36
CA GLU A 55 41.44 2.56 -6.03
C GLU A 55 41.13 1.71 -4.77
N GLY A 56 42.05 0.84 -4.35
CA GLY A 56 41.90 -0.05 -3.20
C GLY A 56 41.45 0.64 -1.90
N PRO A 57 42.12 1.72 -1.44
CA PRO A 57 41.72 2.46 -0.25
C PRO A 57 40.31 3.05 -0.32
N PHE A 58 39.88 3.50 -1.51
CA PHE A 58 38.54 4.04 -1.70
C PHE A 58 37.49 2.94 -1.59
N LEU A 59 37.68 1.79 -2.26
CA LEU A 59 36.77 0.65 -2.17
C LEU A 59 36.66 0.11 -0.73
N ALA A 60 37.79 -0.03 -0.02
CA ALA A 60 37.80 -0.44 1.38
C ALA A 60 37.03 0.55 2.27
N SER A 61 37.17 1.85 2.00
CA SER A 61 36.45 2.88 2.75
C SER A 61 34.94 2.87 2.51
N ILE A 62 34.49 2.56 1.29
CA ILE A 62 33.06 2.39 0.96
C ILE A 62 32.49 1.21 1.76
N PHE A 63 33.22 0.11 1.83
CA PHE A 63 32.80 -1.05 2.62
C PHE A 63 32.64 -0.71 4.11
N VAL A 64 33.65 -0.05 4.71
CA VAL A 64 33.59 0.39 6.11
C VAL A 64 32.46 1.40 6.33
N ALA A 65 32.30 2.37 5.43
CA ALA A 65 31.21 3.35 5.52
C ALA A 65 29.83 2.68 5.46
N THR A 66 29.67 1.65 4.63
CA THR A 66 28.43 0.86 4.54
C THR A 66 28.13 0.12 5.86
N LEU A 67 29.15 -0.44 6.52
CA LEU A 67 28.99 -1.06 7.84
C LEU A 67 28.60 -0.04 8.91
N VAL A 68 29.26 1.12 8.93
CA VAL A 68 28.94 2.23 9.86
C VAL A 68 27.50 2.72 9.64
N TRP A 69 27.08 2.83 8.38
CA TRP A 69 25.71 3.19 8.02
C TRP A 69 24.70 2.15 8.54
N GLY A 70 24.97 0.86 8.34
CA GLY A 70 24.15 -0.23 8.87
C GLY A 70 24.04 -0.21 10.39
N LEU A 71 25.15 0.03 11.10
CA LEU A 71 25.16 0.19 12.56
C LEU A 71 24.35 1.41 13.02
N SER A 72 24.42 2.52 12.28
CA SER A 72 23.58 3.70 12.54
C SER A 72 22.09 3.37 12.40
N MET A 73 21.71 2.68 11.32
CA MET A 73 20.34 2.24 11.08
C MET A 73 19.81 1.32 12.18
N LEU A 74 20.63 0.36 12.61
CA LEU A 74 20.28 -0.55 13.70
C LEU A 74 20.13 0.21 15.02
N HIS A 75 21.05 1.12 15.35
CA HIS A 75 20.98 1.90 16.59
C HIS A 75 19.75 2.81 16.66
N ILE A 76 19.40 3.52 15.59
CA ILE A 76 18.17 4.32 15.60
C ILE A 76 16.93 3.41 15.71
N MET A 77 16.91 2.25 15.05
CA MET A 77 15.80 1.29 15.15
C MET A 77 15.61 0.81 16.60
N ILE A 78 16.68 0.39 17.29
CA ILE A 78 16.63 0.03 18.72
C ILE A 78 16.18 1.22 19.58
N SER A 79 16.64 2.43 19.27
CA SER A 79 16.23 3.64 19.99
C SER A 79 14.74 3.94 19.85
N LEU A 80 14.14 3.65 18.70
CA LEU A 80 12.71 3.87 18.46
C LEU A 80 11.85 2.77 19.13
N LEU A 81 12.40 1.56 19.25
CA LEU A 81 11.82 0.42 19.97
C LEU A 81 11.79 0.61 21.49
N ARG A 82 12.84 1.17 22.09
CA ARG A 82 12.97 1.27 23.55
C ARG A 82 12.11 2.38 24.19
N ASN A 83 11.58 3.30 23.41
CA ASN A 83 10.75 4.40 23.91
C ASN A 83 9.26 4.01 23.90
N ASP A 84 8.87 3.24 24.92
CA ASP A 84 7.46 2.96 25.27
C ASP A 84 7.10 3.15 26.76
N ALA A 85 8.02 3.63 27.60
CA ALA A 85 7.78 3.73 29.05
C ALA A 85 7.72 5.17 29.56
N ARG A 86 6.90 6.02 28.93
CA ARG A 86 6.20 7.07 29.68
C ARG A 86 4.73 6.89 29.40
N THR A 87 4.16 5.91 30.09
CA THR A 87 2.81 6.06 30.60
C THR A 87 2.65 7.53 30.97
N VAL A 88 1.83 8.25 30.20
CA VAL A 88 1.14 9.40 30.76
C VAL A 88 0.25 8.77 31.82
N VAL A 89 0.81 8.52 33.01
CA VAL A 89 0.01 8.48 34.22
C VAL A 89 -0.58 9.87 34.23
N ALA A 90 -1.81 9.99 33.71
CA ALA A 90 -2.61 11.16 33.96
C ALA A 90 -2.51 11.37 35.48
N PRO A 91 -2.12 12.55 35.97
CA PRO A 91 -2.22 12.82 37.39
C PRO A 91 -3.69 12.54 37.73
N TYR A 92 -3.94 11.49 38.51
CA TYR A 92 -5.27 11.31 39.08
C TYR A 92 -5.58 12.63 39.78
N PRO A 93 -6.69 13.31 39.43
CA PRO A 93 -7.10 14.44 40.24
C PRO A 93 -7.30 13.89 41.66
N PRO A 94 -6.78 14.57 42.71
CA PRO A 94 -6.93 14.10 44.07
C PRO A 94 -8.42 13.92 44.34
N HIS A 95 -8.83 12.71 44.72
CA HIS A 95 -10.19 12.44 45.15
C HIS A 95 -10.52 13.42 46.29
N PRO A 96 -11.60 14.22 46.18
CA PRO A 96 -12.13 14.89 47.35
C PRO A 96 -12.64 13.80 48.30
N SER A 97 -12.09 13.81 49.51
CA SER A 97 -12.54 12.98 50.62
C SER A 97 -14.00 13.30 50.94
N HIS A 98 -14.92 12.56 50.33
CA HIS A 98 -16.31 12.54 50.74
C HIS A 98 -16.63 11.14 51.27
N THR A 99 -16.74 11.07 52.59
CA THR A 99 -17.41 10.01 53.33
C THR A 99 -18.85 9.88 52.83
N GLY A 100 -19.09 8.89 51.97
CA GLY A 100 -20.40 8.48 51.51
C GLY A 100 -20.40 6.98 51.20
N PRO A 101 -21.51 6.24 51.39
CA PRO A 101 -21.54 4.80 51.17
C PRO A 101 -21.32 4.47 49.69
N ASN A 102 -20.37 3.57 49.42
CA ASN A 102 -20.00 3.13 48.08
C ASN A 102 -21.13 2.26 47.47
N PRO A 103 -21.74 2.61 46.32
CA PRO A 103 -22.89 1.87 45.77
C PRO A 103 -22.52 0.67 44.89
N TYR A 104 -21.24 0.34 44.74
CA TYR A 104 -20.79 -0.83 44.00
C TYR A 104 -19.78 -1.64 44.82
N GLY A 105 -20.31 -2.49 45.71
CA GLY A 105 -19.54 -3.50 46.43
C GLY A 105 -19.26 -4.70 45.53
N PHE A 106 -18.04 -4.76 44.98
CA PHE A 106 -17.50 -6.00 44.42
C PHE A 106 -16.65 -6.65 45.51
N TYR A 107 -17.15 -7.73 46.13
CA TYR A 107 -16.38 -8.51 47.08
C TYR A 107 -15.27 -9.25 46.34
N ALA A 108 -14.01 -8.96 46.66
CA ALA A 108 -12.88 -9.79 46.26
C ALA A 108 -12.92 -11.09 47.08
N GLN A 109 -13.26 -12.20 46.43
CA GLN A 109 -13.25 -13.53 47.03
C GLN A 109 -11.80 -13.98 47.25
N HIS A 110 -11.32 -13.88 48.49
CA HIS A 110 -10.10 -14.55 48.92
C HIS A 110 -10.39 -16.05 49.06
N VAL A 111 -9.81 -16.88 48.19
CA VAL A 111 -9.80 -18.34 48.35
C VAL A 111 -8.61 -18.69 49.23
N SER A 112 -8.87 -18.97 50.51
CA SER A 112 -7.95 -19.62 51.43
C SER A 112 -8.07 -21.13 51.30
N TYR A 113 -6.95 -21.81 51.04
CA TYR A 113 -6.87 -23.26 51.13
C TYR A 113 -6.78 -23.68 52.60
N GLU A 114 -7.86 -24.22 53.13
CA GLU A 114 -7.83 -25.10 54.31
C GLU A 114 -8.61 -26.38 53.95
N GLY A 115 -7.95 -27.52 54.13
CA GLY A 115 -8.55 -28.83 53.95
C GLY A 115 -9.18 -29.34 55.23
N GLU A 116 -10.19 -30.19 55.09
CA GLU A 116 -10.39 -31.48 55.79
C GLU A 116 -11.81 -32.01 55.52
N GLY A 117 -11.92 -33.34 55.34
CA GLY A 117 -13.07 -34.10 55.87
C GLY A 117 -14.26 -34.47 54.95
N LEU A 118 -14.12 -35.61 54.28
CA LEU A 118 -15.01 -36.82 54.30
C LEU A 118 -16.55 -36.75 54.11
N ALA A 119 -17.00 -37.68 53.24
CA ALA A 119 -18.32 -38.34 53.11
C ALA A 119 -19.49 -37.50 52.55
N GLY A 120 -20.37 -37.97 51.67
CA GLY A 120 -20.59 -39.27 51.07
C GLY A 120 -21.84 -39.21 50.15
N GLU A 121 -21.93 -40.20 49.26
CA GLU A 121 -23.13 -40.69 48.56
C GLU A 121 -23.78 -39.90 47.41
N ALA A 122 -24.06 -40.66 46.35
CA ALA A 122 -24.80 -40.33 45.15
C ALA A 122 -26.08 -41.19 45.09
N SER A 123 -27.14 -40.70 44.45
CA SER A 123 -28.28 -41.46 43.91
C SER A 123 -29.11 -40.51 43.03
N GLU A 124 -29.13 -40.70 41.70
CA GLU A 124 -30.15 -41.38 40.86
C GLU A 124 -31.39 -40.54 40.53
N GLY A 125 -31.86 -40.70 39.28
CA GLY A 125 -32.87 -39.85 38.63
C GLY A 125 -34.31 -40.38 38.66
N ALA A 126 -35.11 -39.91 37.69
CA ALA A 126 -36.51 -40.19 37.32
C ALA A 126 -37.42 -38.95 37.49
N THR A 127 -37.79 -38.22 36.43
CA THR A 127 -38.95 -38.38 35.51
C THR A 127 -40.35 -38.24 36.13
N ASP A 128 -41.08 -37.29 35.53
CA ASP A 128 -42.50 -37.30 35.16
C ASP A 128 -43.61 -36.71 36.05
N THR A 129 -44.26 -35.70 35.44
CA THR A 129 -45.71 -35.45 35.31
C THR A 129 -46.57 -35.25 36.56
N ASN A 130 -47.15 -34.06 36.73
CA ASN A 130 -48.49 -33.76 36.21
C ASN A 130 -48.94 -32.32 36.48
N THR A 131 -49.72 -31.84 35.53
CA THR A 131 -50.49 -30.60 35.42
C THR A 131 -51.58 -30.44 36.48
N ASP A 132 -51.75 -29.20 36.95
CA ASP A 132 -53.05 -28.63 37.32
C ASP A 132 -53.10 -27.11 36.96
N VAL A 133 -54.21 -26.71 36.36
CA VAL A 133 -54.59 -25.41 35.73
C VAL A 133 -55.63 -24.72 36.67
N PRO A 134 -56.18 -23.48 36.50
CA PRO A 134 -55.88 -22.23 35.75
C PRO A 134 -55.61 -21.05 36.73
N GLY A 135 -55.28 -19.79 36.42
CA GLY A 135 -55.44 -18.89 35.29
C GLY A 135 -55.76 -17.49 35.84
N ALA A 136 -54.82 -16.54 35.77
CA ALA A 136 -55.08 -15.11 36.01
C ALA A 136 -54.04 -14.27 35.24
N GLY A 137 -54.55 -13.32 34.46
CA GLY A 137 -53.84 -12.66 33.36
C GLY A 137 -52.62 -11.84 33.76
N VAL A 138 -51.60 -11.90 32.90
CA VAL A 138 -50.44 -11.01 32.94
C VAL A 138 -50.48 -10.13 31.71
N GLY A 139 -50.64 -8.83 31.94
CA GLY A 139 -50.63 -7.80 30.91
C GLY A 139 -49.26 -7.67 30.23
N TYR A 140 -49.32 -7.41 28.93
CA TYR A 140 -48.19 -7.19 28.02
C TYR A 140 -47.28 -6.04 28.48
N GLY A 141 -45.99 -6.34 28.69
CA GLY A 141 -44.90 -5.36 28.60
C GLY A 141 -44.31 -5.38 27.18
N PRO A 142 -44.10 -4.22 26.52
CA PRO A 142 -43.72 -4.21 25.11
C PRO A 142 -42.24 -4.58 24.89
N GLY A 143 -42.05 -5.66 24.12
CA GLY A 143 -41.14 -5.77 22.98
C GLY A 143 -39.71 -5.26 23.11
N TYR A 144 -38.78 -6.18 23.37
CA TYR A 144 -37.39 -6.04 22.93
C TYR A 144 -37.34 -6.08 21.39
N ASN A 145 -36.82 -5.01 20.78
CA ASN A 145 -36.66 -4.87 19.33
C ASN A 145 -35.15 -4.64 19.03
N PRO A 146 -34.40 -5.60 18.47
CA PRO A 146 -32.93 -5.52 18.46
C PRO A 146 -32.32 -4.76 17.26
N TYR A 147 -32.94 -3.70 16.73
CA TYR A 147 -32.46 -3.04 15.50
C TYR A 147 -32.29 -1.51 15.55
N GLU A 148 -32.27 -0.87 16.72
CA GLU A 148 -31.96 0.57 16.81
C GLU A 148 -30.56 0.80 17.39
N GLN A 149 -29.54 0.77 16.53
CA GLN A 149 -28.23 1.36 16.85
C GLN A 149 -28.17 2.79 16.32
N GLY A 150 -28.83 3.68 17.07
CA GLY A 150 -28.67 5.13 16.98
C GLY A 150 -27.43 5.59 17.76
N TYR A 151 -26.63 6.41 17.10
CA TYR A 151 -25.61 7.27 17.68
C TYR A 151 -26.17 8.08 18.86
N TYR A 152 -25.77 7.75 20.09
CA TYR A 152 -25.60 8.71 21.18
C TYR A 152 -24.45 8.23 22.06
N GLY A 153 -23.29 8.89 21.92
CA GLY A 153 -22.18 8.70 22.84
C GLY A 153 -22.56 9.26 24.20
N ALA A 154 -22.54 8.42 25.23
CA ALA A 154 -22.66 8.85 26.61
C ALA A 154 -21.46 9.75 26.97
N PRO A 155 -21.66 10.86 27.70
CA PRO A 155 -20.55 11.69 28.17
C PRO A 155 -19.80 10.89 29.24
N GLY A 156 -18.65 10.31 28.86
CA GLY A 156 -17.82 9.50 29.74
C GLY A 156 -17.38 8.14 29.18
N SER A 157 -17.73 7.79 27.94
CA SER A 157 -17.14 6.62 27.29
C SER A 157 -15.61 6.80 27.19
N PRO A 158 -14.79 5.85 27.66
CA PRO A 158 -13.35 5.94 27.49
C PRO A 158 -13.09 6.05 25.99
N ALA A 159 -12.42 7.13 25.59
CA ALA A 159 -11.92 7.26 24.24
C ALA A 159 -11.17 5.97 23.90
N TYR A 160 -11.67 5.22 22.90
CA TYR A 160 -10.93 4.10 22.35
C TYR A 160 -9.49 4.57 22.12
N PRO A 161 -8.48 3.91 22.71
CA PRO A 161 -7.12 4.42 22.65
C PRO A 161 -6.76 4.55 21.17
N LYS A 162 -6.49 5.78 20.74
CA LYS A 162 -5.93 6.10 19.44
C LYS A 162 -4.78 5.12 19.21
N GLY A 163 -4.93 4.18 18.27
CA GLY A 163 -3.96 3.10 18.08
C GLY A 163 -2.55 3.69 17.99
N SER A 164 -1.66 3.21 18.85
CA SER A 164 -0.35 3.82 19.11
C SER A 164 0.37 4.10 17.79
N ASP A 165 0.97 5.29 17.64
CA ASP A 165 1.84 5.62 16.51
C ASP A 165 2.96 4.56 16.32
N ASN A 166 3.31 3.84 17.39
CA ASN A 166 4.26 2.73 17.35
C ASN A 166 3.69 1.54 16.58
N GLU A 167 2.44 1.18 16.82
CA GLU A 167 1.81 0.05 16.14
C GLU A 167 1.80 0.28 14.63
N ARG A 168 1.46 1.51 14.19
CA ARG A 168 1.55 1.90 12.78
C ARG A 168 2.97 1.83 12.24
N PHE A 169 3.94 2.40 12.95
CA PHE A 169 5.33 2.38 12.53
C PHE A 169 5.85 0.94 12.35
N PHE A 170 5.62 0.08 13.34
CA PHE A 170 6.07 -1.31 13.31
C PHE A 170 5.35 -2.12 12.25
N THR A 171 4.04 -2.00 12.13
CA THR A 171 3.31 -2.72 11.07
C THR A 171 3.81 -2.33 9.68
N ILE A 172 4.08 -1.04 9.42
CA ILE A 172 4.65 -0.60 8.13
C ILE A 172 6.06 -1.18 7.94
N LEU A 173 6.92 -1.11 8.95
CA LEU A 173 8.29 -1.62 8.87
C LEU A 173 8.32 -3.15 8.66
N LEU A 174 7.52 -3.89 9.41
CA LEU A 174 7.40 -5.35 9.32
C LEU A 174 6.77 -5.77 7.99
N SER A 175 5.87 -4.95 7.42
CA SER A 175 5.22 -5.25 6.13
C SER A 175 6.17 -5.30 4.92
N PHE A 176 7.42 -4.81 5.07
CA PHE A 176 8.47 -5.04 4.07
C PHE A 176 8.84 -6.52 3.94
N ILE A 177 8.57 -7.35 4.95
CA ILE A 177 8.67 -8.80 4.86
C ILE A 177 7.25 -9.35 4.74
N PRO A 178 6.91 -10.04 3.64
CA PRO A 178 5.55 -10.54 3.40
C PRO A 178 5.00 -11.34 4.59
N GLY A 179 3.80 -10.95 5.03
CA GLY A 179 3.08 -11.57 6.15
C GLY A 179 3.41 -11.02 7.53
N LEU A 180 4.60 -10.47 7.79
CA LEU A 180 4.98 -10.06 9.16
C LEU A 180 4.17 -8.86 9.69
N GLY A 181 3.81 -7.91 8.82
CA GLY A 181 2.96 -6.79 9.20
C GLY A 181 1.58 -7.25 9.71
N HIS A 182 1.01 -8.29 9.10
CA HIS A 182 -0.28 -8.87 9.49
C HIS A 182 -0.18 -9.65 10.80
N LEU A 183 0.88 -10.44 10.98
CA LEU A 183 1.15 -11.14 12.24
C LEU A 183 1.25 -10.14 13.41
N HIS A 184 1.92 -9.01 13.20
CA HIS A 184 2.02 -7.93 14.20
C HIS A 184 0.67 -7.31 14.57
N LEU A 185 -0.26 -7.21 13.61
CA LEU A 185 -1.62 -6.74 13.88
C LEU A 185 -2.49 -7.76 14.62
N GLY A 186 -2.02 -9.00 14.80
CA GLY A 186 -2.75 -10.14 15.37
C GLY A 186 -3.51 -10.96 14.33
N LEU A 187 -3.31 -10.72 13.03
CA LEU A 187 -3.95 -11.44 11.93
C LEU A 187 -3.08 -12.63 11.51
N MET A 188 -3.16 -13.70 12.30
CA MET A 188 -2.29 -14.87 12.17
C MET A 188 -2.52 -15.62 10.86
N GLN A 189 -3.79 -15.88 10.52
CA GLN A 189 -4.14 -16.60 9.30
C GLN A 189 -3.77 -15.81 8.05
N ARG A 190 -4.05 -14.51 8.04
CA ARG A 190 -3.69 -13.63 6.91
C ARG A 190 -2.19 -13.51 6.73
N GLY A 191 -1.44 -13.31 7.81
CA GLY A 191 0.02 -13.22 7.78
C GLY A 191 0.70 -14.49 7.30
N LEU A 192 0.27 -15.65 7.79
CA LEU A 192 0.77 -16.95 7.32
C LEU A 192 0.43 -17.20 5.85
N SER A 193 -0.77 -16.82 5.40
CA SER A 193 -1.17 -16.96 4.00
C SER A 193 -0.26 -16.17 3.06
N PHE A 194 0.13 -14.95 3.43
CA PHE A 194 1.09 -14.14 2.67
C PHE A 194 2.51 -14.70 2.72
N LEU A 195 2.95 -15.19 3.89
CA LEU A 195 4.26 -15.82 4.04
C LEU A 195 4.38 -17.06 3.13
N MET A 196 3.39 -17.95 3.15
CA MET A 196 3.33 -19.13 2.28
C MET A 196 3.25 -18.75 0.81
N SER A 197 2.44 -17.75 0.47
CA SER A 197 2.26 -17.31 -0.92
C SER A 197 3.53 -16.67 -1.49
N PHE A 198 4.31 -15.93 -0.70
CA PHE A 198 5.55 -15.31 -1.18
C PHE A 198 6.73 -16.28 -1.12
N PHE A 199 7.07 -16.80 0.07
CA PHE A 199 8.24 -17.66 0.23
C PHE A 199 8.00 -19.06 -0.33
N GLY A 200 6.82 -19.63 -0.14
CA GLY A 200 6.47 -20.94 -0.69
C GLY A 200 6.50 -20.94 -2.22
N PHE A 201 5.89 -19.94 -2.86
CA PHE A 201 5.97 -19.79 -4.32
C PHE A 201 7.41 -19.58 -4.80
N GLY A 202 8.20 -18.74 -4.13
CA GLY A 202 9.61 -18.53 -4.47
C GLY A 202 10.44 -19.80 -4.38
N VAL A 203 10.29 -20.58 -3.31
CA VAL A 203 10.97 -21.89 -3.14
C VAL A 203 10.53 -22.87 -4.22
N ILE A 204 9.24 -22.96 -4.52
CA ILE A 204 8.72 -23.83 -5.59
C ILE A 204 9.30 -23.45 -6.95
N LEU A 205 9.39 -22.15 -7.27
CA LEU A 205 9.97 -21.69 -8.53
C LEU A 205 11.45 -22.03 -8.65
N ILE A 206 12.24 -21.80 -7.59
CA ILE A 206 13.66 -22.15 -7.56
C ILE A 206 13.82 -23.66 -7.71
N PHE A 207 13.02 -24.45 -6.99
CA PHE A 207 13.05 -25.90 -7.05
C PHE A 207 12.71 -26.43 -8.45
N ILE A 208 11.58 -26.00 -9.03
CA ILE A 208 11.17 -26.43 -10.38
C ILE A 208 12.22 -26.02 -11.41
N THR A 209 12.72 -24.78 -11.36
CA THR A 209 13.78 -24.31 -12.27
C THR A 209 15.04 -25.17 -12.13
N SER A 210 15.46 -25.48 -10.89
CA SER A 210 16.66 -26.28 -10.65
C SER A 210 16.50 -27.74 -11.08
N VAL A 211 15.32 -28.33 -10.92
CA VAL A 211 15.06 -29.74 -11.27
C VAL A 211 14.87 -29.91 -12.78
N THR A 212 14.14 -28.98 -13.41
CA THR A 212 13.87 -29.03 -14.86
C THR A 212 15.02 -28.48 -15.70
N ASN A 213 15.89 -27.67 -15.09
CA ASN A 213 16.94 -26.90 -15.77
C ASN A 213 16.40 -25.95 -16.87
N GLU A 214 15.11 -25.61 -16.77
CA GLU A 214 14.41 -24.72 -17.70
C GLU A 214 14.28 -23.32 -17.09
N SER A 215 14.94 -22.34 -17.69
CA SER A 215 14.93 -20.94 -17.21
C SER A 215 13.56 -20.27 -17.37
N GLY A 216 12.67 -20.83 -18.21
CA GLY A 216 11.32 -20.31 -18.42
C GLY A 216 10.50 -20.21 -17.14
N PHE A 217 10.72 -21.10 -16.15
CA PHE A 217 10.02 -21.04 -14.87
C PHE A 217 10.37 -19.80 -14.04
N MET A 218 11.57 -19.22 -14.21
CA MET A 218 11.94 -17.99 -13.53
C MET A 218 11.15 -16.77 -14.00
N ALA A 219 10.51 -16.81 -15.18
CA ALA A 219 9.62 -15.75 -15.62
C ALA A 219 8.44 -15.54 -14.65
N PHE A 220 7.97 -16.62 -14.00
CA PHE A 220 6.91 -16.55 -13.00
C PHE A 220 7.35 -15.87 -11.70
N ALA A 221 8.66 -15.68 -11.45
CA ALA A 221 9.15 -14.91 -10.30
C ALA A 221 8.67 -13.45 -10.34
N GLY A 222 8.23 -12.95 -11.51
CA GLY A 222 7.57 -11.65 -11.65
C GLY A 222 6.28 -11.51 -10.82
N VAL A 223 5.66 -12.59 -10.36
CA VAL A 223 4.49 -12.56 -9.45
C VAL A 223 4.88 -12.20 -8.01
N LEU A 224 6.10 -12.54 -7.57
CA LEU A 224 6.58 -12.24 -6.22
C LEU A 224 6.54 -10.74 -5.85
N PRO A 225 7.08 -9.80 -6.66
CA PRO A 225 7.00 -8.39 -6.33
C PRO A 225 5.55 -7.86 -6.29
N ILE A 226 4.63 -8.47 -7.06
CA ILE A 226 3.20 -8.13 -7.01
C ILE A 226 2.60 -8.56 -5.67
N ILE A 227 2.83 -9.81 -5.24
CA ILE A 227 2.38 -10.31 -3.94
C ILE A 227 2.97 -9.46 -2.81
N TRP A 228 4.24 -9.11 -2.91
CA TRP A 228 4.95 -8.27 -1.94
C TRP A 228 4.31 -6.88 -1.81
N LEU A 229 4.11 -6.17 -2.93
CA LEU A 229 3.48 -4.85 -2.94
C LEU A 229 2.06 -4.89 -2.38
N TYR A 230 1.27 -5.90 -2.78
CA TYR A 230 -0.10 -6.07 -2.28
C TYR A 230 -0.10 -6.32 -0.77
N CYS A 231 0.73 -7.24 -0.27
CA CYS A 231 0.88 -7.52 1.15
C CYS A 231 1.27 -6.27 1.94
N MET A 232 2.25 -5.51 1.46
CA MET A 232 2.69 -4.26 2.10
C MET A 232 1.54 -3.24 2.16
N PHE A 233 0.87 -2.99 1.04
CA PHE A 233 -0.23 -2.04 0.96
C PHE A 233 -1.43 -2.47 1.83
N ASP A 234 -1.68 -3.77 1.90
CA ASP A 234 -2.74 -4.34 2.72
C ASP A 234 -2.46 -4.17 4.23
N ALA A 235 -1.24 -4.44 4.69
CA ALA A 235 -0.85 -4.21 6.08
C ALA A 235 -0.97 -2.72 6.48
N VAL A 236 -0.58 -1.81 5.59
CA VAL A 236 -0.71 -0.35 5.80
C VAL A 236 -2.19 0.05 5.93
N GLN A 237 -3.07 -0.50 5.11
CA GLN A 237 -4.50 -0.22 5.22
C GLN A 237 -5.10 -0.80 6.51
N LEU A 238 -4.74 -2.02 6.89
CA LEU A 238 -5.30 -2.68 8.08
C LEU A 238 -4.90 -1.94 9.36
N VAL A 239 -3.68 -1.41 9.45
CA VAL A 239 -3.32 -0.59 10.61
C VAL A 239 -4.11 0.72 10.64
N HIS A 240 -4.35 1.35 9.49
CA HIS A 240 -5.22 2.53 9.42
C HIS A 240 -6.67 2.22 9.84
N ARG A 241 -7.19 1.05 9.47
CA ARG A 241 -8.51 0.58 9.89
C ARG A 241 -8.60 0.33 11.39
N LYS A 242 -7.60 -0.35 11.96
CA LYS A 242 -7.51 -0.59 13.40
C LYS A 242 -7.44 0.72 14.19
N GLN A 243 -6.66 1.69 13.68
CA GLN A 243 -6.56 3.03 14.27
C GLN A 243 -7.86 3.83 14.18
N ALA A 244 -8.70 3.57 13.16
CA ALA A 244 -10.03 4.16 13.03
C ALA A 244 -11.07 3.51 13.97
N GLY A 245 -10.67 2.54 14.80
CA GLY A 245 -11.55 1.84 15.74
C GLY A 245 -12.30 0.65 15.13
N GLU A 246 -11.96 0.24 13.90
CA GLU A 246 -12.58 -0.95 13.30
C GLU A 246 -12.02 -2.24 13.91
N ILE A 247 -12.91 -3.20 14.20
CA ILE A 247 -12.51 -4.55 14.58
C ILE A 247 -12.00 -5.27 13.32
N LEU A 248 -10.73 -5.68 13.35
CA LEU A 248 -10.14 -6.47 12.28
C LEU A 248 -10.56 -7.94 12.44
N GLN A 249 -11.03 -8.56 11.36
CA GLN A 249 -11.32 -9.99 11.33
C GLN A 249 -10.14 -10.72 10.69
N ASP A 250 -9.63 -11.74 11.36
CA ASP A 250 -8.59 -12.62 10.81
C ASP A 250 -9.24 -13.61 9.86
N ARG A 251 -8.89 -13.51 8.58
CA ARG A 251 -9.39 -14.36 7.50
C ARG A 251 -8.24 -14.70 6.60
N THR A 252 -8.25 -15.90 6.05
CA THR A 252 -7.30 -16.28 5.01
C THR A 252 -7.57 -15.52 3.70
N LEU A 253 -6.58 -15.50 2.82
CA LEU A 253 -6.74 -14.91 1.48
C LEU A 253 -7.86 -15.60 0.68
N PHE A 254 -7.96 -16.93 0.79
CA PHE A 254 -8.97 -17.73 0.11
C PHE A 254 -10.39 -17.45 0.62
N GLU A 255 -10.56 -17.32 1.94
CA GLU A 255 -11.86 -17.00 2.53
C GLU A 255 -12.34 -15.59 2.11
N GLU A 256 -11.43 -14.62 1.99
CA GLU A 256 -11.76 -13.28 1.47
C GLU A 256 -12.15 -13.30 -0.02
N LEU A 257 -11.60 -14.26 -0.79
CA LEU A 257 -12.02 -14.51 -2.17
C LEU A 257 -13.46 -15.04 -2.24
N GLU A 258 -13.80 -16.02 -1.40
CA GLU A 258 -15.11 -16.69 -1.38
C GLU A 258 -16.22 -15.79 -0.82
N HIS A 259 -15.95 -15.06 0.26
CA HIS A 259 -16.95 -14.25 0.94
C HIS A 259 -17.53 -13.13 0.05
N GLY A 260 -16.74 -12.60 -0.89
CA GLY A 260 -17.28 -11.67 -1.89
C GLY A 260 -18.42 -12.30 -2.70
N ARG A 261 -18.22 -13.55 -3.13
CA ARG A 261 -19.15 -14.28 -3.99
C ARG A 261 -20.49 -14.59 -3.29
N VAL A 262 -20.47 -14.80 -1.98
CA VAL A 262 -21.66 -15.13 -1.17
C VAL A 262 -22.57 -13.90 -0.97
N GLU A 263 -22.01 -12.70 -0.80
CA GLU A 263 -22.79 -11.46 -0.59
C GLU A 263 -23.27 -10.81 -1.91
N GLY A 264 -23.07 -11.45 -3.07
CA GLY A 264 -23.31 -10.84 -4.37
C GLY A 264 -22.38 -9.65 -4.68
N ARG A 265 -21.33 -9.45 -3.87
CA ARG A 265 -20.35 -8.38 -4.01
C ARG A 265 -19.11 -8.89 -4.77
N ARG A 266 -18.40 -7.99 -5.44
CA ARG A 266 -17.14 -8.33 -6.10
C ARG A 266 -16.04 -8.54 -5.05
N SER A 267 -15.18 -9.54 -5.22
CA SER A 267 -14.12 -9.84 -4.25
C SER A 267 -12.98 -8.82 -4.33
N LYS A 268 -12.57 -8.27 -3.18
CA LYS A 268 -11.48 -7.29 -3.09
C LYS A 268 -10.14 -7.87 -3.51
N MET A 269 -9.88 -9.12 -3.16
CA MET A 269 -8.66 -9.82 -3.55
C MET A 269 -8.59 -9.95 -5.08
N LEU A 270 -9.69 -10.41 -5.71
CA LEU A 270 -9.72 -10.59 -7.17
C LEU A 270 -9.59 -9.26 -7.90
N ALA A 271 -10.23 -8.19 -7.38
CA ALA A 271 -10.04 -6.84 -7.89
C ALA A 271 -8.58 -6.37 -7.83
N SER A 272 -7.87 -6.73 -6.76
CA SER A 272 -6.48 -6.37 -6.54
C SER A 272 -5.54 -7.17 -7.46
N ILE A 273 -5.79 -8.45 -7.67
CA ILE A 273 -5.03 -9.26 -8.64
C ILE A 273 -5.26 -8.72 -10.06
N LEU A 274 -6.52 -8.42 -10.42
CA LEU A 274 -6.84 -7.84 -11.72
C LEU A 274 -6.26 -6.43 -11.89
N SER A 275 -5.95 -5.70 -10.82
CA SER A 275 -5.33 -4.36 -10.92
C SER A 275 -3.93 -4.35 -11.53
N VAL A 276 -3.25 -5.50 -11.54
CA VAL A 276 -1.95 -5.69 -12.22
C VAL A 276 -2.08 -5.40 -13.71
N PHE A 277 -3.24 -5.68 -14.29
CA PHE A 277 -3.55 -5.27 -15.65
C PHE A 277 -4.24 -3.89 -15.62
N PRO A 278 -3.63 -2.84 -16.18
CA PRO A 278 -4.16 -1.49 -16.08
C PRO A 278 -5.63 -1.38 -16.51
N GLY A 279 -6.46 -0.87 -15.61
CA GLY A 279 -7.90 -0.70 -15.79
C GLY A 279 -8.78 -1.92 -15.45
N ALA A 280 -8.26 -3.14 -15.43
CA ALA A 280 -9.10 -4.33 -15.18
C ALA A 280 -9.62 -4.39 -13.74
N GLY A 281 -8.79 -4.06 -12.75
CA GLY A 281 -9.22 -3.98 -11.34
C GLY A 281 -10.36 -2.99 -11.13
N HIS A 282 -10.31 -1.82 -11.77
CA HIS A 282 -11.38 -0.81 -11.74
C HIS A 282 -12.68 -1.33 -12.37
N MET A 283 -12.60 -1.95 -13.54
CA MET A 283 -13.77 -2.51 -14.22
C MET A 283 -14.41 -3.63 -13.41
N TYR A 284 -13.61 -4.46 -12.76
CA TYR A 284 -14.11 -5.56 -11.94
C TYR A 284 -14.96 -5.07 -10.76
N ILE A 285 -14.59 -3.94 -10.14
CA ILE A 285 -15.37 -3.30 -9.07
C ILE A 285 -16.50 -2.37 -9.57
N GLY A 286 -16.73 -2.32 -10.88
CA GLY A 286 -17.82 -1.56 -11.49
C GLY A 286 -17.46 -0.15 -11.99
N LEU A 287 -16.19 0.28 -11.87
CA LEU A 287 -15.71 1.57 -12.38
C LEU A 287 -15.32 1.46 -13.87
N GLN A 288 -16.31 1.29 -14.73
CA GLN A 288 -16.12 0.99 -16.16
C GLN A 288 -15.42 2.12 -16.91
N LYS A 289 -15.88 3.38 -16.75
CA LYS A 289 -15.31 4.52 -17.48
C LYS A 289 -13.86 4.76 -17.07
N ARG A 290 -13.58 4.68 -15.77
CA ARG A 290 -12.24 4.85 -15.22
C ARG A 290 -11.29 3.76 -15.72
N GLY A 291 -11.73 2.50 -15.61
CA GLY A 291 -10.93 1.36 -16.02
C GLY A 291 -10.65 1.32 -17.52
N LEU A 292 -11.66 1.57 -18.36
CA LEU A 292 -11.50 1.62 -19.80
C LEU A 292 -10.49 2.71 -20.23
N GLN A 293 -10.53 3.89 -19.60
CA GLN A 293 -9.59 4.97 -19.91
C GLN A 293 -8.14 4.59 -19.57
N LEU A 294 -7.92 3.98 -18.42
CA LEU A 294 -6.59 3.51 -18.01
C LEU A 294 -6.08 2.39 -18.90
N MET A 295 -6.96 1.46 -19.28
CA MET A 295 -6.65 0.37 -20.20
C MET A 295 -6.29 0.89 -21.59
N LEU A 296 -7.08 1.83 -22.13
CA LEU A 296 -6.82 2.45 -23.43
C LEU A 296 -5.54 3.29 -23.40
N LEU A 297 -5.28 4.01 -22.30
CA LEU A 297 -4.05 4.77 -22.13
C LEU A 297 -2.82 3.86 -22.09
N PHE A 298 -2.92 2.72 -21.39
CA PHE A 298 -1.81 1.76 -21.28
C PHE A 298 -1.57 0.99 -22.59
N LEU A 299 -2.58 0.26 -23.09
CA LEU A 299 -2.45 -0.54 -24.31
C LEU A 299 -2.29 0.33 -25.54
N GLY A 300 -3.09 1.40 -25.66
CA GLY A 300 -2.97 2.36 -26.74
C GLY A 300 -1.65 3.12 -26.66
N GLY A 301 -1.16 3.43 -25.46
CA GLY A 301 0.17 4.00 -25.25
C GLY A 301 1.27 3.08 -25.79
N ILE A 302 1.27 1.79 -25.40
CA ILE A 302 2.24 0.80 -25.91
C ILE A 302 2.17 0.75 -27.44
N TYR A 303 0.97 0.61 -28.01
CA TYR A 303 0.78 0.54 -29.46
C TYR A 303 1.30 1.78 -30.19
N VAL A 304 0.97 2.98 -29.71
CA VAL A 304 1.44 4.23 -30.32
C VAL A 304 2.95 4.36 -30.20
N LEU A 305 3.53 4.02 -29.05
CA LEU A 305 4.98 4.06 -28.85
C LEU A 305 5.71 3.05 -29.75
N ASP A 306 5.15 1.86 -29.94
CA ASP A 306 5.69 0.82 -30.81
C ASP A 306 5.61 1.22 -32.28
N VAL A 307 4.43 1.61 -32.78
CA VAL A 307 4.22 2.02 -34.18
C VAL A 307 5.10 3.21 -34.56
N LEU A 308 5.21 4.21 -33.68
CA LEU A 308 6.04 5.39 -33.92
C LEU A 308 7.52 5.17 -33.50
N HIS A 309 7.86 3.99 -32.95
CA HIS A 309 9.18 3.62 -32.45
C HIS A 309 9.78 4.69 -31.50
N LEU A 310 8.94 5.17 -30.59
CA LEU A 310 9.25 6.22 -29.63
C LEU A 310 10.00 5.64 -28.41
N SER A 311 11.16 5.04 -28.64
CA SER A 311 11.96 4.37 -27.59
C SER A 311 12.26 5.29 -26.40
N LEU A 312 12.49 6.58 -26.65
CA LEU A 312 12.74 7.59 -25.62
C LEU A 312 11.56 7.75 -24.65
N PHE A 313 10.33 7.44 -25.07
CA PHE A 313 9.12 7.57 -24.25
C PHE A 313 8.68 6.24 -23.61
N LEU A 314 9.44 5.14 -23.79
CA LEU A 314 9.12 3.85 -23.15
C LEU A 314 9.07 3.93 -21.63
N PHE A 315 9.75 4.91 -21.00
CA PHE A 315 9.65 5.16 -19.55
C PHE A 315 8.22 5.54 -19.12
N LEU A 316 7.36 6.02 -20.04
CA LEU A 316 5.97 6.37 -19.73
C LEU A 316 5.13 5.13 -19.44
N ILE A 317 5.46 3.96 -20.03
CA ILE A 317 4.75 2.71 -19.81
C ILE A 317 4.75 2.28 -18.34
N PRO A 318 5.91 2.13 -17.66
CA PRO A 318 5.91 1.80 -16.24
C PRO A 318 5.22 2.91 -15.41
N VAL A 319 5.35 4.19 -15.77
CA VAL A 319 4.66 5.29 -15.06
C VAL A 319 3.14 5.16 -15.13
N ILE A 320 2.57 4.93 -16.31
CA ILE A 320 1.13 4.70 -16.51
C ILE A 320 0.69 3.44 -15.75
N TRP A 321 1.50 2.38 -15.82
CA TRP A 321 1.22 1.11 -15.13
C TRP A 321 1.13 1.31 -13.61
N PHE A 322 2.15 1.93 -12.99
CA PHE A 322 2.17 2.19 -11.56
C PHE A 322 1.00 3.08 -11.14
N TYR A 323 0.72 4.14 -11.90
CA TYR A 323 -0.44 5.00 -11.63
C TYR A 323 -1.74 4.19 -11.62
N SER A 324 -1.99 3.39 -12.67
CA SER A 324 -3.20 2.56 -12.74
C SER A 324 -3.27 1.53 -11.61
N PHE A 325 -2.15 0.89 -11.29
CA PHE A 325 -2.08 -0.15 -10.26
C PHE A 325 -2.42 0.43 -8.87
N PHE A 326 -1.72 1.50 -8.46
CA PHE A 326 -1.98 2.14 -7.16
C PHE A 326 -3.38 2.75 -7.10
N ASP A 327 -3.87 3.31 -8.20
CA ASP A 327 -5.21 3.87 -8.26
C ASP A 327 -6.30 2.81 -8.09
N ALA A 328 -6.13 1.64 -8.70
CA ALA A 328 -7.03 0.51 -8.51
C ALA A 328 -7.01 0.02 -7.06
N LEU A 329 -5.83 -0.17 -6.46
CA LEU A 329 -5.68 -0.59 -5.07
C LEU A 329 -6.37 0.39 -4.09
N GLN A 330 -6.24 1.70 -4.34
CA GLN A 330 -6.98 2.71 -3.58
C GLN A 330 -8.50 2.59 -3.75
N GLN A 331 -9.00 2.37 -4.96
CA GLN A 331 -10.44 2.20 -5.19
C GLN A 331 -10.99 0.92 -4.55
N VAL A 332 -10.23 -0.17 -4.58
CA VAL A 332 -10.58 -1.43 -3.90
C VAL A 332 -10.67 -1.25 -2.38
N SER A 333 -9.80 -0.42 -1.79
CA SER A 333 -9.87 -0.10 -0.35
C SER A 333 -11.21 0.56 0.05
N ARG A 334 -11.76 1.40 -0.84
CA ARG A 334 -13.02 2.13 -0.65
C ARG A 334 -14.24 1.29 -1.02
N TYR A 335 -14.03 0.21 -1.77
CA TYR A 335 -15.08 -0.70 -2.22
C TYR A 335 -15.85 -1.29 -1.02
N GLY A 336 -17.18 -1.11 -1.04
CA GLY A 336 -18.09 -1.56 0.01
C GLY A 336 -18.20 -0.64 1.23
N ARG A 337 -17.53 0.52 1.23
CA ARG A 337 -17.61 1.53 2.31
C ARG A 337 -18.22 2.84 1.84
N GLU A 338 -17.76 3.29 0.68
CA GLU A 338 -18.22 4.51 0.04
C GLU A 338 -18.99 4.16 -1.24
N PRO A 339 -20.02 4.95 -1.61
CA PRO A 339 -20.64 4.81 -2.91
C PRO A 339 -19.60 5.14 -3.99
N LEU A 340 -19.28 4.14 -4.80
CA LEU A 340 -18.32 4.31 -5.89
C LEU A 340 -18.96 5.12 -7.00
N ILE A 341 -18.41 6.30 -7.25
CA ILE A 341 -18.83 7.15 -8.37
C ILE A 341 -17.88 6.88 -9.52
N ASP A 342 -18.41 6.37 -10.65
CA ASP A 342 -17.65 6.13 -11.87
C ASP A 342 -17.31 7.45 -12.58
N LYS A 343 -16.34 8.16 -12.01
CA LYS A 343 -15.75 9.37 -12.59
C LYS A 343 -14.60 8.96 -13.51
N PRO A 344 -14.59 9.43 -14.78
CA PRO A 344 -13.45 9.22 -15.66
C PRO A 344 -12.19 9.87 -15.06
N VAL A 345 -11.02 9.26 -15.28
CA VAL A 345 -9.71 9.83 -14.89
C VAL A 345 -9.53 11.19 -15.56
N ILE A 346 -9.92 11.28 -16.83
CA ILE A 346 -9.88 12.53 -17.61
C ILE A 346 -11.33 13.01 -17.77
N GLY A 347 -11.72 13.97 -16.94
CA GLY A 347 -13.08 14.54 -16.89
C GLY A 347 -13.59 15.12 -18.22
N MET A 348 -12.67 15.49 -19.12
CA MET A 348 -12.97 16.16 -20.40
C MET A 348 -12.91 15.21 -21.61
N PHE A 349 -13.01 13.89 -21.43
CA PHE A 349 -12.95 12.94 -22.56
C PHE A 349 -13.97 13.27 -23.67
N ALA A 350 -15.15 13.78 -23.27
CA ALA A 350 -16.18 14.34 -24.14
C ALA A 350 -15.67 15.35 -25.18
N GLN A 351 -14.74 16.21 -24.77
CA GLN A 351 -14.14 17.25 -25.62
C GLN A 351 -12.96 16.72 -26.45
N TYR A 352 -12.34 15.61 -26.03
CA TYR A 352 -11.16 15.04 -26.68
C TYR A 352 -11.47 14.04 -27.79
N HIS A 353 -12.72 13.55 -27.95
CA HIS A 353 -13.06 12.61 -29.03
C HIS A 353 -12.61 13.06 -30.42
N ARG A 354 -12.69 14.37 -30.71
CA ARG A 354 -12.20 14.93 -31.98
C ARG A 354 -10.69 14.80 -32.14
N TRP A 355 -9.95 15.02 -31.06
CA TRP A 355 -8.48 14.90 -31.03
C TRP A 355 -8.03 13.45 -31.05
N VAL A 356 -8.73 12.56 -30.34
CA VAL A 356 -8.48 11.11 -30.39
C VAL A 356 -8.75 10.59 -31.81
N GLY A 357 -9.88 10.96 -32.42
CA GLY A 357 -10.20 10.59 -33.80
C GLY A 357 -9.20 11.14 -34.82
N LEU A 358 -8.78 12.39 -34.66
CA LEU A 358 -7.74 12.99 -35.50
C LEU A 358 -6.38 12.27 -35.33
N GLY A 359 -6.01 11.92 -34.10
CA GLY A 359 -4.81 11.15 -33.81
C GLY A 359 -4.85 9.76 -34.47
N LEU A 360 -5.99 9.08 -34.40
CA LEU A 360 -6.18 7.78 -35.04
C LEU A 360 -6.13 7.87 -36.57
N LEU A 361 -6.71 8.93 -37.15
CA LEU A 361 -6.64 9.20 -38.59
C LEU A 361 -5.19 9.46 -39.03
N ALA A 362 -4.45 10.29 -38.29
CA ALA A 362 -3.05 10.58 -38.58
C ALA A 362 -2.17 9.33 -38.46
N LEU A 363 -2.40 8.49 -37.43
CA LEU A 363 -1.69 7.22 -37.25
C LEU A 363 -2.01 6.24 -38.38
N GLY A 364 -3.27 6.14 -38.81
CA GLY A 364 -3.67 5.33 -39.96
C GLY A 364 -3.02 5.81 -41.27
N ALA A 365 -2.99 7.12 -41.51
CA ALA A 365 -2.32 7.71 -42.67
C ALA A 365 -0.81 7.44 -42.65
N TYR A 366 -0.17 7.57 -41.48
CA TYR A 366 1.24 7.20 -41.28
C TYR A 366 1.49 5.73 -41.58
N TYR A 367 0.62 4.83 -41.11
CA TYR A 367 0.75 3.39 -41.34
C TYR A 367 0.62 3.03 -42.83
N ILE A 368 -0.32 3.64 -43.55
CA ILE A 368 -0.47 3.49 -45.01
C ILE A 368 0.77 4.03 -45.72
N LEU A 369 1.26 5.21 -45.32
CA LEU A 369 2.44 5.83 -45.90
C LEU A 369 3.65 4.89 -45.82
N ILE A 370 3.97 4.37 -44.63
CA ILE A 370 5.20 3.60 -44.43
C ILE A 370 5.11 2.15 -44.92
N ASN A 371 3.95 1.49 -44.82
CA ASN A 371 3.83 0.06 -45.16
C ASN A 371 3.32 -0.20 -46.58
N ILE A 372 2.65 0.77 -47.21
CA ILE A 372 2.10 0.60 -48.56
C ILE A 372 2.74 1.58 -49.52
N LEU A 373 2.66 2.88 -49.24
CA LEU A 373 3.06 3.89 -50.20
C LEU A 373 4.58 3.88 -50.45
N VAL A 374 5.39 3.88 -49.39
CA VAL A 374 6.85 3.87 -49.49
C VAL A 374 7.37 2.62 -50.22
N PRO A 375 6.95 1.38 -49.88
CA PRO A 375 7.37 0.20 -50.62
C PRO A 375 6.94 0.20 -52.10
N VAL A 376 5.76 0.74 -52.41
CA VAL A 376 5.30 0.84 -53.81
C VAL A 376 6.12 1.87 -54.59
N LEU A 377 6.42 3.02 -53.99
CA LEU A 377 7.28 4.04 -54.62
C LEU A 377 8.70 3.50 -54.86
N ASP A 378 9.25 2.75 -53.91
CA ASP A 378 10.58 2.15 -54.05
C ASP A 378 10.63 1.14 -55.20
N ARG A 379 9.56 0.36 -55.41
CA ARG A 379 9.43 -0.52 -56.59
C ARG A 379 9.31 0.24 -57.91
N LEU A 380 8.65 1.40 -57.91
CA LEU A 380 8.49 2.23 -59.11
C LEU A 380 9.75 3.03 -59.45
N PHE A 381 10.56 3.39 -58.45
CA PHE A 381 11.80 4.15 -58.60
C PHE A 381 12.97 3.50 -57.83
N PRO A 382 13.49 2.36 -58.29
CA PRO A 382 14.48 1.56 -57.54
C PRO A 382 15.81 2.29 -57.29
N GLU A 383 16.20 3.22 -58.16
CA GLU A 383 17.45 3.96 -58.02
C GLU A 383 17.39 5.08 -56.97
N GLY A 384 16.19 5.44 -56.50
CA GLY A 384 15.98 6.58 -55.61
C GLY A 384 16.28 6.32 -54.12
N GLN A 385 16.52 5.06 -53.72
CA GLN A 385 16.70 4.65 -52.31
C GLN A 385 15.62 5.23 -51.36
N ILE A 386 14.40 5.35 -51.86
CA ILE A 386 13.31 6.09 -51.21
C ILE A 386 12.98 5.44 -49.86
N TYR A 387 13.01 4.11 -49.82
CA TYR A 387 12.77 3.36 -48.59
C TYR A 387 13.72 3.77 -47.46
N ASN A 388 15.04 3.79 -47.72
CA ASN A 388 16.06 4.06 -46.71
C ASN A 388 15.99 5.50 -46.19
N ILE A 389 15.75 6.46 -47.09
CA ILE A 389 15.64 7.89 -46.74
C ILE A 389 14.40 8.10 -45.87
N VAL A 390 13.26 7.56 -46.29
CA VAL A 390 12.01 7.75 -45.55
C VAL A 390 12.08 7.07 -44.18
N ASP A 391 12.54 5.82 -44.09
CA ASP A 391 12.63 5.11 -42.80
C ASP A 391 13.56 5.83 -41.81
N THR A 392 14.72 6.31 -42.27
CA THR A 392 15.73 6.98 -41.42
C THR A 392 15.27 8.36 -40.94
N TYR A 393 14.75 9.20 -41.84
CA TYR A 393 14.47 10.60 -41.51
C TYR A 393 13.04 10.83 -41.03
N LEU A 394 12.03 10.16 -41.61
CA LEU A 394 10.62 10.39 -41.26
C LEU A 394 10.37 10.09 -39.79
N ARG A 395 10.94 8.99 -39.28
CA ARG A 395 10.83 8.62 -37.87
C ARG A 395 11.43 9.69 -36.97
N THR A 396 12.67 10.10 -37.24
CA THR A 396 13.38 11.13 -36.47
C THR A 396 12.63 12.47 -36.50
N ILE A 397 12.06 12.82 -37.65
CA ILE A 397 11.25 14.02 -37.84
C ILE A 397 9.99 13.96 -36.97
N ILE A 398 9.26 12.84 -36.98
CA ILE A 398 8.05 12.65 -36.15
C ILE A 398 8.38 12.77 -34.66
N VAL A 399 9.43 12.09 -34.19
CA VAL A 399 9.86 12.17 -32.78
C VAL A 399 10.22 13.61 -32.40
N SER A 400 10.97 14.31 -33.27
CA SER A 400 11.38 15.69 -33.04
C SER A 400 10.19 16.64 -32.97
N PHE A 401 9.22 16.52 -33.88
CA PHE A 401 7.99 17.32 -33.85
C PHE A 401 7.12 17.01 -32.63
N LEU A 402 7.03 15.74 -32.20
CA LEU A 402 6.31 15.37 -30.98
C LEU A 402 6.97 15.98 -29.73
N LEU A 403 8.30 15.97 -29.64
CA LEU A 403 9.03 16.57 -28.52
C LEU A 403 8.90 18.09 -28.51
N ILE A 404 9.14 18.74 -29.64
CA ILE A 404 9.04 20.21 -29.76
C ILE A 404 7.59 20.66 -29.53
N GLY A 405 6.63 20.03 -30.19
CA GLY A 405 5.21 20.34 -30.06
C GLY A 405 4.68 20.08 -28.66
N GLY A 406 5.04 18.93 -28.05
CA GLY A 406 4.68 18.60 -26.67
C GLY A 406 5.27 19.58 -25.66
N GLY A 407 6.55 19.94 -25.83
CA GLY A 407 7.23 20.93 -24.99
C GLY A 407 6.58 22.32 -25.07
N ILE A 408 6.33 22.81 -26.28
CA ILE A 408 5.64 24.10 -26.52
C ILE A 408 4.23 24.06 -25.92
N TRP A 409 3.47 22.99 -26.13
CA TRP A 409 2.12 22.86 -25.60
C TRP A 409 2.09 22.88 -24.06
N MET A 410 3.06 22.23 -23.41
CA MET A 410 3.20 22.26 -21.95
C MET A 410 3.57 23.66 -21.43
N MET A 411 4.43 24.40 -22.15
CA MET A 411 4.79 25.78 -21.82
C MET A 411 3.61 26.76 -21.95
N ILE A 412 2.70 26.49 -22.89
CA ILE A 412 1.52 27.33 -23.14
C ILE A 412 0.39 27.09 -22.10
N GLY A 413 0.63 26.20 -21.13
CA GLY A 413 -0.27 25.84 -20.03
C GLY A 413 -0.97 27.00 -19.31
N ASN A 414 -2.20 27.27 -19.76
CA ASN A 414 -3.34 27.90 -19.08
C ASN A 414 -3.18 29.34 -18.54
N SER A 415 -2.55 30.25 -19.31
CA SER A 415 -2.60 31.71 -19.04
C SER A 415 -4.02 32.30 -19.00
N LYS A 416 -5.01 31.61 -19.61
CA LYS A 416 -6.43 32.02 -19.58
C LYS A 416 -7.09 31.81 -18.22
N THR A 417 -6.68 30.81 -17.43
CA THR A 417 -7.26 30.57 -16.09
C THR A 417 -6.70 31.51 -15.02
N LYS A 418 -5.44 31.98 -15.17
CA LYS A 418 -4.89 33.02 -14.27
C LYS A 418 -5.56 34.39 -14.45
N ARG A 419 -5.82 34.81 -15.70
CA ARG A 419 -6.48 36.11 -15.98
C ARG A 419 -7.95 36.22 -15.54
N ALA A 420 -8.65 35.10 -15.32
CA ALA A 420 -10.02 35.11 -14.82
C ALA A 420 -10.11 35.18 -13.28
N LYS A 421 -9.05 34.75 -12.58
CA LYS A 421 -8.94 34.84 -11.10
C LYS A 421 -8.45 36.18 -10.60
N GLU A 422 -7.90 37.00 -11.47
CA GLU A 422 -7.40 38.35 -11.16
C GLU A 422 -8.44 39.45 -11.47
N LYS A 423 -9.59 39.06 -12.04
CA LYS A 423 -10.75 39.94 -12.37
C LYS A 423 -12.01 39.63 -11.56
N ARG A 424 -11.91 38.78 -10.53
CA ARG A 424 -12.97 38.48 -9.56
C ARG A 424 -12.40 38.72 -8.18
#